data_AF-A0A6A6F1Q1-F1
#
_entry.id   AF-A0A6A6F1Q1-F1
#
_cell.length_a   1.000
_cell.length_b   1.000
_cell.length_c   1.000
_cell.angle_alpha   90.00
_cell.angle_beta   90.00
_cell.angle_gamma   90.00
#
_symmetry.space_group_name_H-M   'P 1'
#
loop_
_entity.id
_entity.type
_entity.pdbx_description
1 polymer ?
#
loop_
_entity_poly.entity_id
_entity_poly.type
_entity_poly.pdbx_seq_one_letter_code
_entity_poly.pdbx_strand_id
1 'polypeptide(L)'
;MHVEHLPSELLTQIFLALPSISSAIALSSANSRFNDIYHSSKKLDILRAAAESELGPLDDVVQVLTQNSSQPAHITRDVPISDAFLRQIVKAGRIAQSYEEIYTFKKWKTDYANRRLLSNTERYKVRRAIYRLWLYHKAFHTSAHIRTCRGLPDMVRSRAALLHNWTNAELAEMMDVHIILRDMVANNICPSNGKIRQKFSKRFPDSNHQLLFNIHLNYPPAPSSFVPDAWYHNSTIGSSRYQSRLAPSRWHEPAAEGWGDDISHYYVVEDMMKLDPEQILYLRDNCPLKTQVEAHVRGLGDWFVNNGETFSETVAFVLGQRGGNIEELKMHIEDGEAGVAVSED
;
A
#
# COMPACT_ATOMS: atom_id res chain seq x y z
N MET A 1 -2.45 45.72 5.06
CA MET A 1 -1.12 45.32 5.61
C MET A 1 -0.36 44.65 4.48
N HIS A 2 0.73 45.24 3.99
CA HIS A 2 1.51 44.64 2.90
C HIS A 2 2.48 43.61 3.50
N VAL A 3 2.34 42.34 3.10
CA VAL A 3 3.18 41.19 3.55
C VAL A 3 4.67 41.48 3.38
N GLU A 4 5.02 42.33 2.42
CA GLU A 4 6.37 42.80 2.11
C GLU A 4 7.05 43.58 3.23
N HIS A 5 6.32 44.09 4.23
CA HIS A 5 6.87 44.85 5.36
C HIS A 5 7.06 44.00 6.63
N LEU A 6 6.69 42.71 6.60
CA LEU A 6 6.84 41.83 7.77
C LEU A 6 8.32 41.56 8.06
N PRO A 7 8.75 41.43 9.33
CA PRO A 7 10.08 40.93 9.67
C PRO A 7 10.39 39.55 9.08
N SER A 8 11.68 39.27 8.84
CA SER A 8 12.13 38.01 8.23
C SER A 8 11.78 36.77 9.09
N GLU A 9 11.64 36.96 10.40
CA GLU A 9 11.18 35.96 11.35
C GLU A 9 9.72 35.56 11.09
N LEU A 10 8.83 36.54 10.87
CA LEU A 10 7.42 36.28 10.57
C LEU A 10 7.27 35.66 9.18
N LEU A 11 8.08 36.08 8.20
CA LEU A 11 8.12 35.44 6.90
C LEU A 11 8.62 33.99 6.98
N THR A 12 9.62 33.70 7.83
CA THR A 12 10.03 32.32 8.10
C THR A 12 8.88 31.51 8.69
N GLN A 13 8.15 32.06 9.67
CA GLN A 13 7.00 31.38 10.28
C GLN A 13 5.89 31.09 9.25
N ILE A 14 5.65 32.01 8.32
CA ILE A 14 4.71 31.78 7.20
C ILE A 14 5.18 30.58 6.37
N PHE A 15 6.47 30.52 6.00
CA PHE A 15 7.03 29.38 5.27
C PHE A 15 6.88 28.05 6.03
N LEU A 16 7.11 28.04 7.35
CA LEU A 16 6.99 26.85 8.19
C LEU A 16 5.54 26.37 8.36
N ALA A 17 4.56 27.26 8.20
CA ALA A 17 3.14 26.94 8.28
C ALA A 17 2.53 26.51 6.93
N LEU A 18 3.31 26.43 5.85
CA LEU A 18 2.79 26.05 4.54
C LEU A 18 2.43 24.55 4.50
N PRO A 19 1.32 24.19 3.84
CA PRO A 19 0.78 22.83 3.87
C PRO A 19 1.49 21.86 2.92
N SER A 20 2.33 22.36 1.99
CA SER A 20 2.98 21.52 0.99
C SER A 20 4.31 22.07 0.53
N ILE A 21 5.18 21.17 0.05
CA ILE A 21 6.48 21.52 -0.53
C ILE A 21 6.29 22.42 -1.76
N SER A 22 5.27 22.13 -2.57
CA SER A 22 4.92 22.93 -3.75
C SER A 22 4.55 24.36 -3.36
N SER A 23 3.76 24.54 -2.28
CA SER A 23 3.40 25.86 -1.76
C SER A 23 4.64 26.65 -1.31
N ALA A 24 5.62 26.00 -0.69
CA ALA A 24 6.87 26.66 -0.30
C ALA A 24 7.67 27.14 -1.52
N ILE A 25 7.80 26.32 -2.55
CA ILE A 25 8.50 26.69 -3.80
C ILE A 25 7.73 27.78 -4.57
N ALA A 26 6.40 27.70 -4.59
CA ALA A 26 5.57 28.72 -5.23
C ALA A 26 5.71 30.08 -4.52
N LEU A 27 5.69 30.08 -3.18
CA LEU A 27 5.87 31.31 -2.40
C LEU A 27 7.26 31.92 -2.61
N SER A 28 8.31 31.09 -2.65
CA SER A 28 9.67 31.58 -2.93
C SER A 28 9.80 32.20 -4.32
N SER A 29 9.01 31.73 -5.30
CA SER A 29 9.01 32.28 -6.66
C SER A 29 8.24 33.60 -6.83
N ALA A 30 7.46 34.01 -5.83
CA ALA A 30 6.58 35.18 -5.95
C ALA A 30 7.30 36.54 -5.80
N ASN A 31 8.40 36.60 -5.04
CA ASN A 31 9.14 37.83 -4.76
C ASN A 31 10.62 37.53 -4.44
N SER A 32 11.54 38.41 -4.82
CA SER A 32 12.97 38.29 -4.48
C SER A 32 13.22 38.15 -2.98
N ARG A 33 12.49 38.88 -2.14
CA ARG A 33 12.61 38.78 -0.68
C ARG A 33 12.23 37.40 -0.14
N PHE A 34 11.21 36.77 -0.72
CA PHE A 34 10.81 35.41 -0.34
C PHE A 34 11.80 34.37 -0.86
N ASN A 35 12.36 34.62 -2.05
CA ASN A 35 13.42 33.80 -2.61
C ASN A 35 14.66 33.79 -1.70
N ASP A 36 15.09 34.95 -1.22
CA ASP A 36 16.25 35.08 -0.32
C ASP A 36 16.05 34.35 1.00
N ILE A 37 14.84 34.43 1.58
CA ILE A 37 14.50 33.70 2.82
C ILE A 37 14.50 32.20 2.58
N TYR A 38 13.91 31.75 1.47
CA TYR A 38 13.87 30.33 1.12
C TYR A 38 15.27 29.76 0.86
N HIS A 39 16.17 30.51 0.22
CA HIS A 39 17.56 30.09 -0.04
C HIS A 39 18.53 30.37 1.11
N SER A 40 18.04 30.88 2.25
CA SER A 40 18.83 31.05 3.46
C SER A 40 19.21 29.70 4.09
N SER A 41 19.93 29.74 5.21
CA SER A 41 20.25 28.55 6.02
C SER A 41 19.02 27.76 6.48
N LYS A 42 17.81 28.37 6.44
CA LYS A 42 16.55 27.77 6.87
C LYS A 42 15.85 26.95 5.78
N LYS A 43 16.41 26.86 4.57
CA LYS A 43 15.80 26.12 3.45
C LYS A 43 15.36 24.70 3.84
N LEU A 44 16.25 23.97 4.51
CA LEU A 44 16.00 22.58 4.90
C LEU A 44 14.91 22.48 5.97
N ASP A 45 14.86 23.41 6.91
CA ASP A 45 13.81 23.46 7.94
C ASP A 45 12.44 23.74 7.33
N ILE A 46 12.37 24.70 6.38
CA ILE A 46 11.16 25.03 5.63
C ILE A 46 10.67 23.80 4.85
N LEU A 47 11.58 23.15 4.12
CA LEU A 47 11.23 21.95 3.36
C LEU A 47 10.82 20.78 4.26
N ARG A 48 11.50 20.59 5.40
CA ARG A 48 11.15 19.57 6.40
C ARG A 48 9.75 19.80 6.96
N ALA A 49 9.44 21.02 7.38
CA ALA A 49 8.12 21.36 7.92
C ALA A 49 7.00 21.14 6.89
N ALA A 50 7.23 21.57 5.64
CA ALA A 50 6.29 21.32 4.56
C ALA A 50 6.12 19.82 4.26
N ALA A 51 7.21 19.04 4.29
CA ALA A 51 7.15 17.58 4.12
C ALA A 51 6.43 16.88 5.28
N GLU A 52 6.59 17.33 6.53
CA GLU A 52 5.86 16.79 7.69
C GLU A 52 4.35 17.04 7.55
N SER A 53 3.95 18.24 7.14
CA SER A 53 2.54 18.58 6.94
C SER A 53 1.91 17.76 5.81
N GLU A 54 2.61 17.63 4.68
CA GLU A 54 2.09 17.01 3.47
C GLU A 54 2.19 15.47 3.50
N LEU A 55 3.34 14.95 3.94
CA LEU A 55 3.74 13.55 3.78
C LEU A 55 4.00 12.84 5.12
N GLY A 56 3.97 13.57 6.24
CA GLY A 56 4.29 13.02 7.55
C GLY A 56 3.36 11.90 8.00
N PRO A 57 3.76 11.14 9.04
CA PRO A 57 4.91 11.40 9.93
C PRO A 57 6.28 11.15 9.29
N LEU A 58 7.20 12.12 9.34
CA LEU A 58 8.54 11.93 8.77
C LEU A 58 9.38 10.92 9.53
N ASP A 59 9.24 10.84 10.85
CA ASP A 59 10.02 9.90 11.66
C ASP A 59 9.82 8.45 11.19
N ASP A 60 8.58 8.07 10.86
CA ASP A 60 8.26 6.75 10.31
C ASP A 60 8.83 6.55 8.90
N VAL A 61 8.77 7.55 8.01
CA VAL A 61 9.40 7.48 6.68
C VAL A 61 10.91 7.31 6.76
N VAL A 62 11.54 8.05 7.68
CA VAL A 62 12.98 7.97 7.92
C VAL A 62 13.35 6.55 8.35
N GLN A 63 12.56 5.89 9.21
CA GLN A 63 12.81 4.49 9.56
C GLN A 63 12.76 3.58 8.32
N VAL A 64 11.77 3.75 7.44
CA VAL A 64 11.64 2.95 6.20
C VAL A 64 12.84 3.11 5.27
N LEU A 65 13.33 4.34 5.12
CA LEU A 65 14.43 4.66 4.19
C LEU A 65 15.80 4.30 4.74
N THR A 66 15.97 4.34 6.07
CA THR A 66 17.25 4.05 6.73
C THR A 66 17.38 2.60 7.18
N GLN A 67 16.30 1.80 7.06
CA GLN A 67 16.31 0.40 7.45
C GLN A 67 17.37 -0.40 6.69
N ASN A 68 18.19 -1.13 7.46
CA ASN A 68 19.27 -1.97 6.97
C ASN A 68 19.53 -3.13 7.95
N SER A 69 20.42 -4.05 7.58
CA SER A 69 20.78 -5.22 8.38
C SER A 69 21.76 -4.95 9.53
N SER A 70 22.35 -3.76 9.61
CA SER A 70 23.40 -3.45 10.60
C SER A 70 22.85 -3.12 11.98
N GLN A 71 21.56 -2.80 12.08
CA GLN A 71 20.91 -2.45 13.34
C GLN A 71 19.51 -3.07 13.41
N PRO A 72 19.06 -3.54 14.59
CA PRO A 72 17.71 -4.09 14.76
C PRO A 72 16.62 -3.08 14.37
N ALA A 73 15.56 -3.57 13.73
CA ALA A 73 14.48 -2.72 13.21
C ALA A 73 13.72 -1.94 14.30
N HIS A 74 13.67 -2.44 15.54
CA HIS A 74 12.98 -1.81 16.66
C HIS A 74 13.74 -0.61 17.25
N ILE A 75 14.99 -0.37 16.83
CA ILE A 75 15.76 0.78 17.31
C ILE A 75 15.57 1.93 16.33
N THR A 76 15.02 3.04 16.82
CA THR A 76 14.81 4.26 16.05
C THR A 76 16.12 4.86 15.59
N ARG A 77 16.18 5.21 14.31
CA ARG A 77 17.32 5.86 13.66
C ARG A 77 17.02 7.34 13.48
N ASP A 78 17.97 8.16 13.90
CA ASP A 78 17.96 9.59 13.62
C ASP A 78 19.05 9.90 12.61
N VAL A 79 18.70 10.58 11.52
CA VAL A 79 19.58 10.87 10.40
C VAL A 79 19.39 12.32 9.98
N PRO A 80 20.48 13.08 9.78
CA PRO A 80 20.38 14.47 9.34
C PRO A 80 19.71 14.56 7.96
N ILE A 81 18.74 15.45 7.85
CA ILE A 81 17.98 15.64 6.62
C ILE A 81 18.80 16.49 5.63
N SER A 82 19.12 15.90 4.48
CA SER A 82 19.75 16.57 3.34
C SER A 82 18.76 16.73 2.17
N ASP A 83 19.08 17.56 1.17
CA ASP A 83 18.23 17.72 -0.03
C ASP A 83 18.03 16.38 -0.77
N ALA A 84 19.08 15.57 -0.89
CA ALA A 84 19.01 14.25 -1.51
C ALA A 84 18.12 13.29 -0.71
N PHE A 85 18.19 13.34 0.61
CA PHE A 85 17.35 12.52 1.48
C PHE A 85 15.88 12.98 1.45
N LEU A 86 15.63 14.29 1.40
CA LEU A 86 14.28 14.84 1.20
C LEU A 86 13.64 14.34 -0.10
N ARG A 87 14.41 14.20 -1.19
CA ARG A 87 13.87 13.62 -2.44
C ARG A 87 13.42 12.17 -2.27
N GLN A 88 14.16 11.39 -1.48
CA GLN A 88 13.77 10.01 -1.17
C GLN A 88 12.51 9.98 -0.29
N ILE A 89 12.43 10.87 0.71
CA ILE A 89 11.23 11.08 1.54
C ILE A 89 10.03 11.43 0.66
N VAL A 90 10.19 12.37 -0.28
CA VAL A 90 9.12 12.74 -1.21
C VAL A 90 8.66 11.54 -2.03
N LYS A 91 9.59 10.73 -2.57
CA LYS A 91 9.22 9.53 -3.32
C LYS A 91 8.37 8.56 -2.47
N ALA A 92 8.86 8.20 -1.28
CA ALA A 92 8.15 7.30 -0.37
C ALA A 92 6.82 7.90 0.11
N GLY A 93 6.79 9.21 0.36
CA GLY A 93 5.61 9.92 0.80
C GLY A 93 4.50 9.98 -0.24
N ARG A 94 4.84 10.13 -1.53
CA ARG A 94 3.86 10.06 -2.62
C ARG A 94 3.23 8.68 -2.76
N ILE A 95 4.00 7.63 -2.49
CA ILE A 95 3.50 6.25 -2.43
C ILE A 95 2.47 6.12 -1.31
N ALA A 96 2.79 6.55 -0.09
CA ALA A 96 1.84 6.51 1.03
C ALA A 96 0.61 7.41 0.81
N GLN A 97 0.80 8.60 0.25
CA GLN A 97 -0.31 9.50 -0.10
C GLN A 97 -1.28 8.87 -1.12
N SER A 98 -0.77 8.08 -2.06
CA SER A 98 -1.62 7.35 -3.02
C SER A 98 -2.58 6.39 -2.31
N TYR A 99 -2.21 5.87 -1.13
CA TYR A 99 -3.07 5.01 -0.33
C TYR A 99 -4.22 5.71 0.36
N GLU A 100 -4.22 7.04 0.51
CA GLU A 100 -5.34 7.77 1.12
C GLU A 100 -6.62 7.65 0.28
N GLU A 101 -6.48 7.82 -1.04
CA GLU A 101 -7.60 7.63 -1.96
C GLU A 101 -8.02 6.15 -1.95
N ILE A 102 -7.06 5.24 -2.10
CA ILE A 102 -7.34 3.80 -2.18
C ILE A 102 -8.07 3.31 -0.93
N TYR A 103 -7.61 3.72 0.25
CA TYR A 103 -8.21 3.39 1.53
C TYR A 103 -9.70 3.77 1.54
N THR A 104 -10.03 4.99 1.12
CA THR A 104 -11.42 5.48 1.04
C THR A 104 -12.31 4.61 0.15
N PHE A 105 -11.80 4.17 -1.01
CA PHE A 105 -12.56 3.31 -1.92
C PHE A 105 -12.72 1.88 -1.39
N LYS A 106 -11.77 1.39 -0.59
CA LYS A 106 -11.71 0.00 -0.15
C LYS A 106 -12.39 -0.22 1.20
N LYS A 107 -12.23 0.69 2.17
CA LYS A 107 -12.85 0.63 3.50
C LYS A 107 -14.37 0.58 3.40
N TRP A 108 -14.96 1.46 2.59
CA TRP A 108 -16.41 1.59 2.42
C TRP A 108 -16.91 0.99 1.11
N LYS A 109 -16.31 -0.13 0.69
CA LYS A 109 -16.66 -0.81 -0.58
C LYS A 109 -18.09 -1.36 -0.59
N THR A 110 -18.60 -1.77 0.57
CA THR A 110 -19.96 -2.30 0.77
C THR A 110 -20.86 -1.30 1.49
N ASP A 111 -20.28 -0.41 2.29
CA ASP A 111 -20.98 0.61 3.05
C ASP A 111 -20.90 1.98 2.36
N TYR A 112 -21.75 2.18 1.35
CA TYR A 112 -21.77 3.44 0.61
C TYR A 112 -22.25 4.64 1.42
N ALA A 113 -22.96 4.41 2.54
CA ALA A 113 -23.53 5.48 3.36
C ALA A 113 -22.43 6.21 4.15
N ASN A 114 -21.47 5.47 4.71
CA ASN A 114 -20.36 6.04 5.46
C ASN A 114 -19.15 6.41 4.60
N ARG A 115 -19.25 6.25 3.29
CA ARG A 115 -18.15 6.57 2.36
C ARG A 115 -17.94 8.08 2.25
N ARG A 116 -16.83 8.56 2.82
CA ARG A 116 -16.46 9.98 2.84
C ARG A 116 -14.99 10.23 2.56
N LEU A 117 -14.63 11.49 2.36
CA LEU A 117 -13.23 11.91 2.32
C LEU A 117 -12.61 11.80 3.72
N LEU A 118 -11.34 11.41 3.76
CA LEU A 118 -10.56 11.39 4.99
C LEU A 118 -10.25 12.81 5.47
N SER A 119 -10.36 13.02 6.77
CA SER A 119 -9.83 14.20 7.47
C SER A 119 -8.29 14.23 7.42
N ASN A 120 -7.69 15.38 7.77
CA ASN A 120 -6.23 15.50 7.86
C ASN A 120 -5.61 14.48 8.82
N THR A 121 -6.28 14.26 9.96
CA THR A 121 -5.82 13.30 10.99
C THR A 121 -5.88 11.88 10.47
N GLU A 122 -6.96 11.49 9.77
CA GLU A 122 -7.08 10.16 9.19
C GLU A 122 -6.08 9.93 8.06
N ARG A 123 -5.85 10.93 7.20
CA ARG A 123 -4.79 10.86 6.18
C ARG A 123 -3.42 10.63 6.80
N TYR A 124 -3.11 11.36 7.87
CA TYR A 124 -1.88 11.16 8.64
C TYR A 124 -1.77 9.73 9.21
N LYS A 125 -2.85 9.20 9.80
CA LYS A 125 -2.91 7.81 10.29
C LYS A 125 -2.72 6.78 9.16
N VAL A 126 -3.34 6.97 8.00
CA VAL A 126 -3.13 6.08 6.82
C VAL A 126 -1.66 6.06 6.44
N ARG A 127 -1.04 7.23 6.26
CA ARG A 127 0.38 7.32 5.88
C ARG A 127 1.28 6.68 6.93
N ARG A 128 1.05 6.95 8.21
CA ARG A 128 1.74 6.34 9.34
C ARG A 128 1.66 4.81 9.31
N ALA A 129 0.45 4.26 9.16
CA ALA A 129 0.25 2.82 9.07
C ALA A 129 0.96 2.20 7.86
N ILE A 130 0.91 2.86 6.69
CA ILE A 130 1.64 2.42 5.48
C ILE A 130 3.15 2.39 5.73
N TYR A 131 3.74 3.45 6.30
CA TYR A 131 5.18 3.47 6.59
C TYR A 131 5.59 2.37 7.57
N ARG A 132 4.81 2.14 8.61
CA ARG A 132 5.12 1.10 9.61
C ARG A 132 4.99 -0.31 9.06
N LEU A 133 3.97 -0.57 8.24
CA LEU A 133 3.86 -1.82 7.49
C LEU A 133 5.04 -1.99 6.53
N TRP A 134 5.40 -0.94 5.80
CA TRP A 134 6.56 -0.96 4.91
C TRP A 134 7.86 -1.29 5.64
N LEU A 135 8.09 -0.65 6.80
CA LEU A 135 9.23 -0.94 7.66
C LEU A 135 9.24 -2.41 8.09
N TYR A 136 8.09 -2.94 8.51
CA TYR A 136 7.94 -4.33 8.90
C TYR A 136 8.29 -5.29 7.75
N HIS A 137 7.74 -5.07 6.55
CA HIS A 137 8.05 -5.88 5.37
C HIS A 137 9.53 -5.83 5.02
N LYS A 138 10.14 -4.64 4.98
CA LYS A 138 11.58 -4.47 4.72
C LYS A 138 12.47 -5.15 5.76
N ALA A 139 12.05 -5.17 7.02
CA ALA A 139 12.83 -5.77 8.09
C ALA A 139 12.77 -7.31 8.10
N PHE A 140 11.59 -7.88 7.85
CA PHE A 140 11.31 -9.29 8.18
C PHE A 140 10.84 -10.14 7.01
N HIS A 141 10.50 -9.57 5.86
CA HIS A 141 10.15 -10.30 4.65
C HIS A 141 11.29 -10.20 3.64
N THR A 142 12.38 -10.89 3.98
CA THR A 142 13.61 -10.92 3.20
C THR A 142 14.10 -12.35 3.02
N SER A 143 15.06 -12.56 2.13
CA SER A 143 15.69 -13.87 1.90
C SER A 143 16.38 -14.45 3.15
N ALA A 144 16.71 -13.62 4.14
CA ALA A 144 17.24 -14.07 5.44
C ALA A 144 16.15 -14.70 6.35
N HIS A 145 14.88 -14.43 6.08
CA HIS A 145 13.73 -14.89 6.88
C HIS A 145 12.91 -15.93 6.11
N ILE A 146 13.52 -17.09 5.89
CA ILE A 146 12.87 -18.23 5.23
C ILE A 146 11.83 -18.92 6.12
N ARG A 147 10.94 -19.70 5.49
CA ARG A 147 9.82 -20.41 6.12
C ARG A 147 10.21 -21.19 7.38
N THR A 148 11.34 -21.91 7.33
CA THR A 148 11.80 -22.80 8.41
C THR A 148 12.19 -22.04 9.68
N CYS A 149 12.52 -20.75 9.58
CA CYS A 149 12.95 -19.93 10.70
C CYS A 149 11.80 -19.12 11.34
N ARG A 150 10.60 -19.10 10.71
CA ARG A 150 9.47 -18.25 11.10
C ARG A 150 9.06 -18.40 12.57
N GLY A 151 9.04 -19.63 13.06
CA GLY A 151 8.58 -20.00 14.40
C GLY A 151 9.69 -20.05 15.46
N LEU A 152 10.95 -19.77 15.08
CA LEU A 152 12.04 -19.75 16.06
C LEU A 152 11.78 -18.64 17.10
N PRO A 153 11.89 -18.91 18.41
CA PRO A 153 11.56 -17.95 19.45
C PRO A 153 12.29 -16.60 19.30
N ASP A 154 13.56 -16.62 18.89
CA ASP A 154 14.33 -15.39 18.68
C ASP A 154 13.83 -14.57 17.49
N MET A 155 13.39 -15.23 16.42
CA MET A 155 12.78 -14.56 15.26
C MET A 155 11.44 -13.94 15.64
N VAL A 156 10.60 -14.68 16.37
CA VAL A 156 9.32 -14.17 16.87
C VAL A 156 9.55 -12.97 17.79
N ARG A 157 10.50 -13.07 18.74
CA ARG A 157 10.84 -11.98 19.65
C ARG A 157 11.36 -10.75 18.91
N SER A 158 12.20 -10.94 17.88
CA SER A 158 12.72 -9.84 17.08
C SER A 158 11.62 -9.10 16.32
N ARG A 159 10.62 -9.81 15.78
CA ARG A 159 9.46 -9.20 15.12
C ARG A 159 8.57 -8.46 16.12
N ALA A 160 8.28 -9.11 17.25
CA ALA A 160 7.47 -8.53 18.32
C ALA A 160 8.10 -7.27 18.91
N ALA A 161 9.43 -7.24 19.06
CA ALA A 161 10.16 -6.08 19.56
C ALA A 161 9.89 -4.81 18.74
N LEU A 162 9.72 -4.92 17.41
CA LEU A 162 9.33 -3.77 16.59
C LEU A 162 7.92 -3.29 16.92
N LEU A 163 6.95 -4.21 16.97
CA LEU A 163 5.54 -3.85 17.22
C LEU A 163 5.31 -3.35 18.66
N HIS A 164 6.18 -3.71 19.61
CA HIS A 164 6.11 -3.20 20.97
C HIS A 164 6.33 -1.69 21.08
N ASN A 165 6.95 -1.06 20.08
CA ASN A 165 7.15 0.40 20.04
C ASN A 165 5.85 1.18 19.84
N TRP A 166 4.76 0.53 19.44
CA TRP A 166 3.50 1.19 19.10
C TRP A 166 2.35 0.73 20.00
N THR A 167 1.43 1.65 20.28
CA THR A 167 0.25 1.42 21.12
C THR A 167 -0.78 0.49 20.45
N ASN A 168 -1.76 -0.02 21.20
CA ASN A 168 -2.82 -0.86 20.63
C ASN A 168 -3.64 -0.12 19.56
N ALA A 169 -3.90 1.18 19.76
CA ALA A 169 -4.59 2.01 18.76
C ALA A 169 -3.80 2.11 17.45
N GLU A 170 -2.49 2.28 17.54
CA GLU A 170 -1.61 2.30 16.36
C GLU A 170 -1.51 0.94 15.67
N LEU A 171 -1.51 -0.16 16.44
CA LEU A 171 -1.60 -1.51 15.86
C LEU A 171 -2.95 -1.73 15.18
N ALA A 172 -4.04 -1.16 15.70
CA ALA A 172 -5.35 -1.18 15.06
C ALA A 172 -5.32 -0.44 13.72
N GLU A 173 -4.74 0.76 13.66
CA GLU A 173 -4.56 1.52 12.42
C GLU A 173 -3.77 0.72 11.37
N MET A 174 -2.69 0.06 11.79
CA MET A 174 -1.90 -0.80 10.91
C MET A 174 -2.70 -2.01 10.42
N MET A 175 -3.47 -2.66 11.31
CA MET A 175 -4.30 -3.81 10.94
C MET A 175 -5.41 -3.42 9.96
N ASP A 176 -6.04 -2.26 10.16
CA ASP A 176 -7.06 -1.71 9.28
C ASP A 176 -6.50 -1.50 7.86
N VAL A 177 -5.36 -0.81 7.74
CA VAL A 177 -4.66 -0.65 6.45
C VAL A 177 -4.19 -1.99 5.88
N HIS A 178 -3.74 -2.92 6.71
CA HIS A 178 -3.33 -4.27 6.26
C HIS A 178 -4.50 -5.05 5.63
N ILE A 179 -5.72 -4.92 6.15
CA ILE A 179 -6.93 -5.50 5.54
C ILE A 179 -7.15 -4.90 4.15
N ILE A 180 -6.95 -3.58 3.98
CA ILE A 180 -7.05 -2.92 2.67
C ILE A 180 -5.99 -3.46 1.69
N LEU A 181 -4.73 -3.59 2.13
CA LEU A 181 -3.67 -4.18 1.32
C LEU A 181 -4.00 -5.61 0.91
N ARG A 182 -4.55 -6.42 1.83
CA ARG A 182 -4.99 -7.79 1.54
C ARG A 182 -6.13 -7.82 0.51
N ASP A 183 -7.14 -6.95 0.61
CA ASP A 183 -8.18 -6.85 -0.42
C ASP A 183 -7.59 -6.44 -1.78
N MET A 184 -6.63 -5.52 -1.82
CA MET A 184 -5.95 -5.14 -3.06
C MET A 184 -5.20 -6.31 -3.67
N VAL A 185 -4.40 -7.03 -2.88
CA VAL A 185 -3.68 -8.22 -3.35
C VAL A 185 -4.67 -9.26 -3.87
N ALA A 186 -5.68 -9.63 -3.07
CA ALA A 186 -6.61 -10.69 -3.39
C ALA A 186 -7.60 -10.36 -4.53
N ASN A 187 -7.88 -9.08 -4.82
CA ASN A 187 -8.89 -8.71 -5.82
C ASN A 187 -8.34 -7.97 -7.05
N ASN A 188 -7.18 -7.32 -6.91
CA ASN A 188 -6.59 -6.51 -7.96
C ASN A 188 -5.27 -7.09 -8.48
N ILE A 189 -4.49 -7.82 -7.70
CA ILE A 189 -3.20 -8.37 -8.17
C ILE A 189 -3.36 -9.85 -8.49
N CYS A 190 -3.85 -10.62 -7.52
CA CYS A 190 -4.01 -12.06 -7.59
C CYS A 190 -5.50 -12.45 -7.42
N PRO A 191 -6.39 -12.11 -8.35
CA PRO A 191 -7.81 -12.46 -8.24
C PRO A 191 -8.02 -13.97 -8.29
N SER A 192 -8.91 -14.48 -7.43
CA SER A 192 -9.33 -15.89 -7.50
C SER A 192 -10.07 -16.20 -8.80
N ASN A 193 -10.15 -17.48 -9.16
CA ASN A 193 -10.88 -17.91 -10.34
C ASN A 193 -12.37 -17.54 -10.23
N GLY A 194 -12.98 -17.77 -9.06
CA GLY A 194 -14.34 -17.33 -8.76
C GLY A 194 -14.53 -15.82 -8.94
N LYS A 195 -13.54 -15.01 -8.56
CA LYS A 195 -13.59 -13.56 -8.74
C LYS A 195 -13.52 -13.13 -10.19
N ILE A 196 -12.64 -13.76 -10.98
CA ILE A 196 -12.57 -13.55 -12.42
C ILE A 196 -13.90 -13.90 -13.08
N ARG A 197 -14.48 -15.05 -12.73
CA ARG A 197 -15.79 -15.48 -13.24
C ARG A 197 -16.88 -14.45 -12.92
N GLN A 198 -16.98 -14.02 -11.67
CA GLN A 198 -17.96 -13.00 -11.25
C GLN A 198 -17.80 -11.70 -12.03
N LYS A 199 -16.57 -11.20 -12.19
CA LYS A 199 -16.30 -9.95 -12.91
C LYS A 199 -16.60 -10.08 -14.40
N PHE A 200 -16.30 -11.23 -15.00
CA PHE A 200 -16.58 -11.51 -16.40
C PHE A 200 -18.09 -11.56 -16.67
N SER A 201 -18.85 -12.37 -15.92
CA SER A 201 -20.30 -12.48 -16.08
C SER A 201 -21.02 -11.16 -15.84
N LYS A 202 -20.59 -10.37 -14.86
CA LYS A 202 -21.17 -9.03 -14.62
C LYS A 202 -20.97 -8.08 -15.81
N ARG A 203 -19.87 -8.25 -16.55
CA ARG A 203 -19.48 -7.35 -17.63
C ARG A 203 -19.98 -7.79 -19.00
N PHE A 204 -20.08 -9.10 -19.21
CA PHE A 204 -20.55 -9.72 -20.43
C PHE A 204 -21.72 -10.67 -20.12
N PRO A 205 -22.87 -10.13 -19.69
CA PRO A 205 -24.01 -10.94 -19.26
C PRO A 205 -24.57 -11.81 -20.40
N ASP A 206 -24.50 -11.32 -21.63
CA ASP A 206 -25.03 -11.99 -22.83
C ASP A 206 -23.97 -12.88 -23.53
N SER A 207 -22.77 -13.01 -22.95
CA SER A 207 -21.72 -13.81 -23.55
C SER A 207 -21.89 -15.29 -23.21
N ASN A 208 -21.92 -16.12 -24.26
CA ASN A 208 -21.86 -17.58 -24.14
C ASN A 208 -20.42 -18.10 -23.89
N HIS A 209 -19.44 -17.21 -23.71
CA HIS A 209 -18.04 -17.59 -23.50
C HIS A 209 -17.86 -18.23 -22.11
N GLN A 210 -17.51 -19.51 -22.10
CA GLN A 210 -17.22 -20.23 -20.86
C GLN A 210 -15.74 -20.07 -20.49
N LEU A 211 -15.50 -19.49 -19.32
CA LEU A 211 -14.14 -19.33 -18.80
C LEU A 211 -13.55 -20.66 -18.33
N LEU A 212 -12.47 -21.07 -18.99
CA LEU A 212 -11.72 -22.29 -18.67
C LEU A 212 -10.55 -21.97 -17.74
N PHE A 213 -10.74 -22.20 -16.44
CA PHE A 213 -9.64 -22.06 -15.48
C PHE A 213 -8.74 -23.29 -15.53
N ASN A 214 -7.43 -23.09 -15.39
CA ASN A 214 -6.48 -24.20 -15.30
C ASN A 214 -6.62 -24.89 -13.92
N ILE A 215 -7.57 -25.82 -13.82
CA ILE A 215 -7.75 -26.66 -12.63
C ILE A 215 -6.85 -27.90 -12.81
N HIS A 216 -5.59 -27.81 -12.40
CA HIS A 216 -4.66 -28.94 -12.21
C HIS A 216 -4.57 -30.03 -13.32
N LEU A 217 -4.91 -29.72 -14.57
CA LEU A 217 -4.79 -30.62 -15.70
C LEU A 217 -3.93 -29.94 -16.78
N ASN A 218 -2.75 -30.51 -17.02
CA ASN A 218 -1.81 -30.13 -18.08
C ASN A 218 -2.37 -30.46 -19.48
N TYR A 219 -3.51 -29.88 -19.85
CA TYR A 219 -3.95 -29.88 -21.24
C TYR A 219 -4.04 -28.44 -21.71
N PRO A 220 -3.28 -28.04 -22.76
CA PRO A 220 -3.58 -26.81 -23.45
C PRO A 220 -5.01 -26.93 -24.00
N PRO A 221 -5.93 -26.00 -23.69
CA PRO A 221 -7.22 -26.00 -24.35
C PRO A 221 -6.99 -25.85 -25.86
N ALA A 222 -7.76 -26.59 -26.67
CA ALA A 222 -7.71 -26.46 -28.12
C ALA A 222 -7.97 -24.98 -28.48
N PRO A 223 -7.24 -24.39 -29.46
CA PRO A 223 -7.48 -23.02 -29.86
C PRO A 223 -8.94 -22.86 -30.30
N SER A 224 -9.70 -22.07 -29.56
CA SER A 224 -11.11 -21.83 -29.84
C SER A 224 -11.21 -21.12 -31.20
N SER A 225 -11.62 -21.86 -32.22
CA SER A 225 -11.76 -21.37 -33.60
C SER A 225 -13.04 -20.55 -33.83
N PHE A 226 -13.74 -20.16 -32.75
CA PHE A 226 -15.14 -19.74 -32.79
C PHE A 226 -15.42 -18.34 -32.24
N VAL A 227 -14.40 -17.49 -32.09
CA VAL A 227 -14.65 -16.10 -31.70
C VAL A 227 -14.36 -15.19 -32.88
N PRO A 228 -15.38 -14.77 -33.65
CA PRO A 228 -15.20 -13.72 -34.65
C PRO A 228 -14.72 -12.45 -33.94
N ASP A 229 -13.58 -11.90 -34.37
CA ASP A 229 -13.00 -10.64 -33.87
C ASP A 229 -14.02 -9.47 -33.87
N ALA A 230 -15.12 -9.59 -34.62
CA ALA A 230 -16.17 -8.61 -34.79
C ALA A 230 -17.15 -8.46 -33.61
N TRP A 231 -17.21 -9.40 -32.65
CA TRP A 231 -18.20 -9.34 -31.55
C TRP A 231 -17.72 -8.52 -30.33
N TYR A 232 -16.44 -8.13 -30.31
CA TYR A 232 -15.85 -7.39 -29.19
C TYR A 232 -15.28 -6.03 -29.64
N HIS A 233 -15.93 -5.36 -30.59
CA HIS A 233 -15.65 -3.96 -30.91
C HIS A 233 -16.04 -3.07 -29.72
N ASN A 234 -15.09 -2.84 -28.80
CA ASN A 234 -15.22 -1.80 -27.79
C ASN A 234 -14.92 -0.44 -28.41
N SER A 235 -15.74 0.55 -28.05
CA SER A 235 -15.49 1.95 -28.34
C SER A 235 -14.14 2.40 -27.77
N THR A 236 -13.36 3.11 -28.57
CA THR A 236 -12.05 3.70 -28.25
C THR A 236 -12.09 4.76 -27.13
N ILE A 237 -13.27 5.06 -26.57
CA ILE A 237 -13.52 6.23 -25.71
C ILE A 237 -13.40 5.91 -24.21
N GLY A 238 -13.17 4.65 -23.81
CA GLY A 238 -13.22 4.26 -22.39
C GLY A 238 -12.24 3.20 -21.92
N SER A 239 -11.02 3.13 -22.46
CA SER A 239 -9.99 2.15 -22.04
C SER A 239 -9.51 2.40 -20.59
N SER A 240 -10.31 1.97 -19.63
CA SER A 240 -9.86 1.71 -18.26
C SER A 240 -8.80 0.61 -18.28
N ARG A 241 -7.71 0.75 -17.52
CA ARG A 241 -6.63 -0.25 -17.40
C ARG A 241 -7.13 -1.65 -16.98
N TYR A 242 -8.35 -1.75 -16.44
CA TYR A 242 -9.02 -3.00 -16.08
C TYR A 242 -9.85 -3.63 -17.22
N GLN A 243 -9.93 -3.00 -18.40
CA GLN A 243 -10.65 -3.53 -19.55
C GLN A 243 -9.90 -4.70 -20.21
N SER A 244 -8.57 -4.61 -20.30
CA SER A 244 -7.74 -5.62 -20.98
C SER A 244 -7.78 -6.99 -20.31
N ARG A 245 -7.82 -7.04 -18.97
CA ARG A 245 -7.81 -8.32 -18.21
C ARG A 245 -8.98 -9.24 -18.51
N LEU A 246 -10.16 -8.68 -18.75
CA LEU A 246 -11.40 -9.45 -18.89
C LEU A 246 -11.87 -9.57 -20.33
N ALA A 247 -11.23 -8.86 -21.27
CA ALA A 247 -11.60 -8.88 -22.67
C ALA A 247 -10.96 -10.09 -23.36
N PRO A 248 -11.75 -11.08 -23.83
CA PRO A 248 -11.19 -12.20 -24.56
C PRO A 248 -10.61 -11.70 -25.89
N SER A 249 -9.45 -12.23 -26.28
CA SER A 249 -8.86 -11.98 -27.60
C SER A 249 -8.10 -13.21 -28.06
N ARG A 250 -7.71 -13.25 -29.35
CA ARG A 250 -6.89 -14.34 -29.91
C ARG A 250 -5.60 -14.64 -29.12
N TRP A 251 -5.11 -13.68 -28.33
CA TRP A 251 -3.88 -13.80 -27.54
C TRP A 251 -4.10 -13.74 -26.03
N HIS A 252 -5.35 -13.63 -25.57
CA HIS A 252 -5.67 -13.44 -24.16
C HIS A 252 -6.95 -14.17 -23.78
N GLU A 253 -6.81 -15.16 -22.90
CA GLU A 253 -7.94 -15.86 -22.28
C GLU A 253 -8.15 -15.29 -20.87
N PRO A 254 -9.29 -14.63 -20.57
CA PRO A 254 -9.52 -14.01 -19.26
C PRO A 254 -9.40 -14.98 -18.08
N ALA A 255 -9.72 -16.25 -18.29
CA ALA A 255 -9.60 -17.28 -17.26
C ALA A 255 -8.14 -17.54 -16.83
N ALA A 256 -7.16 -17.24 -17.69
CA ALA A 256 -5.74 -17.37 -17.36
C ALA A 256 -5.30 -16.41 -16.25
N GLU A 257 -6.05 -15.34 -16.00
CA GLU A 257 -5.77 -14.34 -14.96
C GLU A 257 -6.13 -14.81 -13.54
N GLY A 258 -6.75 -15.98 -13.39
CA GLY A 258 -7.12 -16.56 -12.11
C GLY A 258 -5.94 -17.20 -11.35
N TRP A 259 -5.93 -17.04 -10.03
CA TRP A 259 -4.87 -17.53 -9.13
C TRP A 259 -5.32 -18.72 -8.26
N GLY A 260 -6.25 -19.53 -8.77
CA GLY A 260 -6.86 -20.63 -8.00
C GLY A 260 -8.04 -20.16 -7.16
N ASP A 261 -8.57 -21.08 -6.35
CA ASP A 261 -9.67 -20.83 -5.39
C ASP A 261 -9.33 -21.45 -4.02
N ASP A 262 -10.16 -21.11 -3.03
CA ASP A 262 -10.14 -21.66 -1.67
C ASP A 262 -8.74 -21.64 -1.03
N ILE A 263 -8.27 -22.81 -0.57
CA ILE A 263 -7.00 -22.98 0.15
C ILE A 263 -5.80 -22.61 -0.73
N SER A 264 -5.84 -22.92 -2.03
CA SER A 264 -4.74 -22.59 -2.94
C SER A 264 -4.58 -21.09 -3.12
N HIS A 265 -5.71 -20.37 -3.26
CA HIS A 265 -5.72 -18.93 -3.38
C HIS A 265 -5.28 -18.25 -2.09
N TYR A 266 -5.70 -18.79 -0.94
CA TYR A 266 -5.26 -18.31 0.38
C TYR A 266 -3.72 -18.27 0.48
N TYR A 267 -3.02 -19.35 0.14
CA TYR A 267 -1.55 -19.38 0.22
C TYR A 267 -0.88 -18.41 -0.75
N VAL A 268 -1.43 -18.24 -1.96
CA VAL A 268 -0.96 -17.21 -2.90
C VAL A 268 -1.07 -15.82 -2.27
N VAL A 269 -2.22 -15.49 -1.67
CA VAL A 269 -2.41 -14.19 -1.02
C VAL A 269 -1.43 -14.02 0.14
N GLU A 270 -1.26 -15.04 1.00
CA GLU A 270 -0.31 -15.00 2.12
C GLU A 270 1.13 -14.73 1.66
N ASP A 271 1.59 -15.36 0.57
CA ASP A 271 2.91 -15.11 0.00
C ASP A 271 3.02 -13.68 -0.54
N MET A 272 2.00 -13.22 -1.27
CA MET A 272 1.97 -11.89 -1.89
C MET A 272 1.84 -10.76 -0.86
N MET A 273 1.31 -11.02 0.32
CA MET A 273 1.23 -10.05 1.43
C MET A 273 2.60 -9.70 2.03
N LYS A 274 3.69 -10.31 1.55
CA LYS A 274 5.06 -9.88 1.84
C LYS A 274 5.56 -8.73 0.99
N LEU A 275 4.88 -8.43 -0.11
CA LEU A 275 5.22 -7.30 -0.95
C LEU A 275 5.05 -6.02 -0.14
N ASP A 276 6.02 -5.12 -0.28
CA ASP A 276 5.91 -3.83 0.35
C ASP A 276 4.87 -2.91 -0.36
N PRO A 277 4.44 -1.81 0.26
CA PRO A 277 3.45 -0.92 -0.34
C PRO A 277 3.87 -0.36 -1.72
N GLU A 278 5.16 -0.08 -1.96
CA GLU A 278 5.61 0.37 -3.30
C GLU A 278 5.39 -0.71 -4.35
N GLN A 279 5.75 -1.96 -4.02
CA GLN A 279 5.59 -3.11 -4.90
C GLN A 279 4.11 -3.41 -5.18
N ILE A 280 3.24 -3.34 -4.16
CA ILE A 280 1.79 -3.55 -4.32
C ILE A 280 1.21 -2.51 -5.29
N LEU A 281 1.55 -1.22 -5.14
CA LEU A 281 1.10 -0.20 -6.09
C LEU A 281 1.64 -0.45 -7.49
N TYR A 282 2.94 -0.76 -7.60
CA TYR A 282 3.58 -1.03 -8.89
C TYR A 282 2.86 -2.16 -9.65
N LEU A 283 2.64 -3.31 -9.01
CA LEU A 283 1.96 -4.45 -9.62
C LEU A 283 0.52 -4.12 -10.00
N ARG A 284 -0.20 -3.40 -9.14
CA ARG A 284 -1.57 -2.99 -9.44
C ARG A 284 -1.64 -2.09 -10.67
N ASP A 285 -0.72 -1.13 -10.78
CA ASP A 285 -0.83 -0.04 -11.75
C ASP A 285 -0.12 -0.33 -13.09
N ASN A 286 0.89 -1.22 -13.08
CA ASN A 286 1.77 -1.49 -14.22
C ASN A 286 1.78 -2.96 -14.67
N CYS A 287 1.20 -3.89 -13.91
CA CYS A 287 1.15 -5.31 -14.28
C CYS A 287 -0.29 -5.76 -14.53
N PRO A 288 -0.91 -5.36 -15.65
CA PRO A 288 -2.26 -5.78 -16.00
C PRO A 288 -2.38 -7.27 -16.31
N LEU A 289 -1.32 -8.06 -16.48
CA LEU A 289 -1.44 -9.49 -16.77
C LEU A 289 -0.80 -10.33 -15.67
N LYS A 290 -1.39 -11.50 -15.38
CA LYS A 290 -0.88 -12.48 -14.42
C LYS A 290 0.58 -12.83 -14.69
N THR A 291 0.95 -13.03 -15.96
CA THR A 291 2.32 -13.37 -16.36
C THR A 291 3.35 -12.31 -15.97
N GLN A 292 2.96 -11.03 -15.94
CA GLN A 292 3.82 -9.93 -15.50
C GLN A 292 4.01 -9.94 -13.98
N VAL A 293 2.94 -10.25 -13.24
CA VAL A 293 3.00 -10.44 -11.77
C VAL A 293 3.90 -11.64 -11.43
N GLU A 294 3.72 -12.77 -12.11
CA GLU A 294 4.56 -13.97 -11.94
C GLU A 294 6.03 -13.68 -12.26
N ALA A 295 6.30 -12.93 -13.33
CA ALA A 295 7.66 -12.53 -13.70
C ALA A 295 8.31 -11.66 -12.61
N HIS A 296 7.57 -10.70 -12.05
CA HIS A 296 8.04 -9.87 -10.95
C HIS A 296 8.38 -10.71 -9.72
N VAL A 297 7.47 -11.59 -9.31
CA VAL A 297 7.62 -12.44 -8.11
C VAL A 297 8.77 -13.43 -8.27
N ARG A 298 8.93 -14.03 -9.46
CA ARG A 298 10.10 -14.86 -9.76
C ARG A 298 11.42 -14.09 -9.62
N GLY A 299 11.41 -12.80 -9.96
CA GLY A 299 12.55 -11.91 -9.78
C GLY A 299 12.94 -11.63 -8.32
N LEU A 300 12.04 -11.86 -7.36
CA LEU A 300 12.34 -11.70 -5.93
C LEU A 300 13.16 -12.86 -5.36
N GLY A 301 13.12 -14.03 -6.01
CA GLY A 301 13.84 -15.24 -5.64
C GLY A 301 12.99 -16.28 -4.88
N ASP A 302 13.53 -17.50 -4.78
CA ASP A 302 12.78 -18.69 -4.33
C ASP A 302 12.28 -18.62 -2.88
N TRP A 303 12.86 -17.76 -2.05
CA TRP A 303 12.43 -17.53 -0.67
C TRP A 303 11.03 -16.91 -0.57
N PHE A 304 10.54 -16.31 -1.66
CA PHE A 304 9.26 -15.62 -1.69
C PHE A 304 8.07 -16.58 -1.72
N VAL A 305 8.21 -17.79 -2.26
CA VAL A 305 7.10 -18.72 -2.37
C VAL A 305 7.02 -19.63 -1.13
N ASN A 306 5.81 -20.09 -0.79
CA ASN A 306 5.56 -21.03 0.30
C ASN A 306 6.03 -20.51 1.67
N ASN A 307 5.97 -19.20 1.90
CA ASN A 307 6.47 -18.54 3.08
C ASN A 307 5.63 -17.28 3.35
N GLY A 308 4.38 -17.45 3.82
CA GLY A 308 3.43 -16.34 3.95
C GLY A 308 3.88 -15.19 4.86
N GLU A 309 3.13 -14.09 4.83
CA GLU A 309 3.30 -12.95 5.74
C GLU A 309 3.24 -13.34 7.22
N THR A 310 3.84 -12.54 8.09
CA THR A 310 3.96 -12.80 9.54
C THR A 310 3.48 -11.64 10.41
N PHE A 311 3.06 -10.53 9.80
CA PHE A 311 2.59 -9.34 10.47
C PHE A 311 1.36 -9.64 11.34
N SER A 312 0.32 -10.26 10.78
CA SER A 312 -0.92 -10.55 11.52
C SER A 312 -0.66 -11.44 12.75
N GLU A 313 0.20 -12.45 12.61
CA GLU A 313 0.61 -13.32 13.73
C GLU A 313 1.40 -12.55 14.80
N THR A 314 2.26 -11.64 14.38
CA THR A 314 3.09 -10.86 15.32
C THR A 314 2.22 -9.84 16.06
N VAL A 315 1.20 -9.26 15.42
CA VAL A 315 0.20 -8.43 16.09
C VAL A 315 -0.57 -9.26 17.12
N ALA A 316 -1.03 -10.46 16.76
CA ALA A 316 -1.73 -11.36 17.69
C ALA A 316 -0.88 -11.68 18.92
N PHE A 317 0.40 -11.98 18.70
CA PHE A 317 1.37 -12.25 19.76
C PHE A 317 1.53 -11.05 20.72
N VAL A 318 1.74 -9.85 20.17
CA VAL A 318 1.93 -8.64 20.98
C VAL A 318 0.64 -8.24 21.73
N LEU A 319 -0.53 -8.35 21.11
CA LEU A 319 -1.80 -8.11 21.78
C LEU A 319 -2.04 -9.12 22.90
N GLY A 320 -1.76 -10.40 22.67
CA GLY A 320 -1.86 -11.43 23.70
C GLY A 320 -0.98 -11.14 24.91
N GLN A 321 0.24 -10.65 24.70
CA GLN A 321 1.12 -10.19 25.79
C GLN A 321 0.57 -8.96 26.54
N ARG A 322 -0.21 -8.12 25.86
CA ARG A 322 -0.90 -6.96 26.44
C ARG A 322 -2.28 -7.29 27.01
N GLY A 323 -2.68 -8.57 27.00
CA GLY A 323 -3.98 -9.03 27.50
C GLY A 323 -5.16 -8.82 26.54
N GLY A 324 -4.91 -8.47 25.28
CA GLY A 324 -5.93 -8.29 24.25
C GLY A 324 -6.07 -9.50 23.31
N ASN A 325 -7.08 -9.46 22.45
CA ASN A 325 -7.36 -10.49 21.45
C ASN A 325 -7.40 -9.89 20.02
N ILE A 326 -6.83 -10.59 19.03
CA ILE A 326 -6.76 -10.09 17.65
C ILE A 326 -8.10 -10.22 16.91
N GLU A 327 -8.88 -11.25 17.19
CA GLU A 327 -10.21 -11.43 16.61
C GLU A 327 -11.15 -10.31 17.06
N GLU A 328 -11.15 -9.98 18.35
CA GLU A 328 -11.88 -8.85 18.93
C GLU A 328 -11.43 -7.53 18.30
N LEU A 329 -10.12 -7.30 18.16
CA LEU A 329 -9.61 -6.11 17.48
C LEU A 329 -10.10 -6.01 16.02
N LYS A 330 -10.12 -7.13 15.30
CA LYS A 330 -10.62 -7.16 13.90
C LYS A 330 -12.11 -6.84 13.83
N MET A 331 -12.91 -7.33 14.78
CA MET A 331 -14.33 -6.99 14.88
C MET A 331 -14.51 -5.48 15.10
N HIS A 332 -13.81 -4.89 16.09
CA HIS A 332 -13.86 -3.43 16.30
C HIS A 332 -13.43 -2.61 15.08
N ILE A 333 -12.49 -3.11 14.28
CA ILE A 333 -12.09 -2.45 13.02
C ILE A 333 -13.18 -2.54 11.95
N GLU A 334 -13.88 -3.69 11.87
CA GLU A 334 -14.99 -3.91 10.94
C GLU A 334 -16.20 -3.05 11.31
N ASP A 335 -16.51 -2.95 12.60
CA ASP A 335 -17.60 -2.14 13.14
C ASP A 335 -17.28 -0.63 13.14
N GLY A 336 -16.04 -0.25 12.80
CA GLY A 336 -15.59 1.15 12.73
C GLY A 336 -15.32 1.79 14.10
N GLU A 337 -15.18 0.99 15.16
CA GLU A 337 -14.86 1.44 16.52
C GLU A 337 -13.34 1.60 16.73
N ALA A 338 -12.53 0.93 15.90
CA ALA A 338 -11.07 1.01 15.94
C ALA A 338 -10.46 1.13 14.53
N GLY A 339 -9.20 1.59 14.48
CA GLY A 339 -8.45 1.72 13.23
C GLY A 339 -8.23 3.17 12.80
N VAL A 340 -8.16 3.39 11.49
CA VAL A 340 -7.84 4.71 10.93
C VAL A 340 -9.04 5.65 11.03
N ALA A 341 -10.17 5.22 10.46
CA ALA A 341 -11.40 5.99 10.36
C ALA A 341 -12.42 5.44 11.36
N VAL A 342 -12.41 6.01 12.55
CA VAL A 342 -13.32 5.65 13.64
C VAL A 342 -14.62 6.43 13.47
N SER A 343 -15.76 5.76 13.63
CA SER A 343 -17.07 6.41 13.65
C SER A 343 -17.15 7.33 14.87
N GLU A 344 -17.52 8.59 14.65
CA GLU A 344 -17.86 9.49 15.75
C GLU A 344 -19.30 9.16 16.18
N ASP A 345 -19.50 8.83 17.46
CA ASP A 345 -20.81 8.55 18.05
C ASP A 345 -21.80 9.72 17.94
#